data_AF-A0A7C5VMW9-F1
#
_entry.id   AF-A0A7C5VMW9-F1
#
_cell.length_a   1.000
_cell.length_b   1.000
_cell.length_c   1.000
_cell.angle_alpha   90.00
_cell.angle_beta   90.00
_cell.angle_gamma   90.00
#
_symmetry.space_group_name_H-M   'P 1'
#
loop_
_entity.id
_entity.type
_entity.pdbx_description
1 polymer ?
#
loop_
_entity_poly.entity_id
_entity_poly.type
_entity_poly.pdbx_seq_one_letter_code
_entity_poly.pdbx_strand_id
1 'polypeptide(L)'
;MRKIIVLFLPMMFLLSCGIDVPELNVSLRPPMGLSVKYITNSVRIEFWGFNDEDYFSGYVVFVSDRYNEIVDPVKSISEKPKIPDLNTRQLPTFSVLPESRPKLYIFEIPLDAIDDRGSYAFLGRIECYVAVAAYSVSKKIFSPLSNITNVVLTN
;
A
#
# COMPACT_ATOMS: atom_id res chain seq x y z
N MET A 1 -51.75 18.54 46.19
CA MET A 1 -50.64 18.72 45.24
C MET A 1 -49.53 17.73 45.56
N ARG A 2 -48.86 17.23 44.51
CA ARG A 2 -47.66 16.37 44.46
C ARG A 2 -47.89 14.89 44.08
N LYS A 3 -47.02 14.49 43.14
CA LYS A 3 -46.41 13.16 42.90
C LYS A 3 -46.98 12.29 41.77
N ILE A 4 -46.86 12.75 40.52
CA ILE A 4 -46.84 11.84 39.35
C ILE A 4 -45.85 12.37 38.29
N ILE A 5 -44.56 12.52 38.59
CA ILE A 5 -43.54 12.77 37.53
C ILE A 5 -42.16 12.26 38.00
N VAL A 6 -41.97 10.96 38.25
CA VAL A 6 -40.60 10.44 38.51
C VAL A 6 -40.42 8.98 38.06
N LEU A 7 -40.99 8.56 36.91
CA LEU A 7 -40.77 7.17 36.47
C LEU A 7 -40.51 6.97 34.97
N PHE A 8 -40.37 8.04 34.18
CA PHE A 8 -40.06 7.93 32.75
C PHE A 8 -38.62 8.33 32.37
N LEU A 9 -37.87 8.92 33.30
CA LEU A 9 -36.50 9.36 33.03
C LEU A 9 -35.45 8.22 32.96
N PRO A 10 -35.52 7.10 33.74
CA PRO A 10 -34.46 6.10 33.70
C PRO A 10 -34.57 5.14 32.50
N MET A 11 -35.70 5.08 31.80
CA MET A 11 -35.90 4.17 30.66
C MET A 11 -35.26 4.69 29.36
N MET A 12 -35.02 6.01 29.25
CA MET A 12 -34.34 6.61 28.10
C MET A 12 -32.81 6.37 28.09
N PHE A 13 -32.22 5.99 29.23
CA PHE A 13 -30.77 5.71 29.33
C PHE A 13 -30.39 4.27 28.94
N LEU A 14 -31.35 3.36 28.79
CA LEU A 14 -31.08 1.98 28.35
C LEU A 14 -31.11 1.80 26.84
N LEU A 15 -31.54 2.82 26.08
CA LEU A 15 -31.56 2.81 24.62
C LEU A 15 -30.32 3.45 23.98
N SER A 16 -29.38 3.98 24.76
CA SER A 16 -28.13 4.57 24.24
C SER A 16 -26.93 3.61 24.28
N CYS A 17 -27.16 2.29 24.42
CA CYS A 17 -26.17 1.31 24.02
C CYS A 17 -26.13 1.30 22.49
N GLY A 18 -25.42 2.29 21.93
CA GLY A 18 -24.97 2.23 20.54
C GLY A 18 -24.19 0.94 20.39
N ILE A 19 -24.73 0.02 19.60
CA ILE A 19 -23.95 -1.11 19.10
C ILE A 19 -22.92 -0.46 18.17
N ASP A 20 -21.73 -0.19 18.69
CA ASP A 20 -20.57 0.05 17.84
C ASP A 20 -20.42 -1.22 17.00
N VAL A 21 -20.86 -1.14 15.75
CA VAL A 21 -20.62 -2.18 14.77
C VAL A 21 -19.10 -2.35 14.75
N PRO A 22 -18.55 -3.54 15.03
CA PRO A 22 -17.11 -3.74 14.99
C PRO A 22 -16.66 -3.29 13.60
N GLU A 23 -15.77 -2.29 13.55
CA GLU A 23 -15.18 -1.86 12.29
C GLU A 23 -14.67 -3.11 11.59
N LEU A 24 -15.22 -3.40 10.41
CA LEU A 24 -14.68 -4.47 9.58
C LEU A 24 -13.19 -4.15 9.41
N ASN A 25 -12.31 -5.01 9.91
CA ASN A 25 -10.87 -4.82 9.77
C ASN A 25 -10.53 -4.86 8.27
N VAL A 26 -10.53 -3.68 7.63
CA VAL A 26 -10.17 -3.53 6.23
C VAL A 26 -8.64 -3.54 6.17
N SER A 27 -8.08 -4.73 5.97
CA SER A 27 -6.63 -4.92 5.84
C SER A 27 -6.31 -5.61 4.53
N LEU A 28 -5.19 -5.24 3.91
CA LEU A 28 -4.62 -5.94 2.77
C LEU A 28 -3.41 -6.74 3.23
N ARG A 29 -3.17 -7.89 2.60
CA ARG A 29 -2.01 -8.73 2.89
C ARG A 29 -0.76 -8.16 2.22
N PRO A 30 0.35 -8.01 2.97
CA PRO A 30 1.59 -7.50 2.41
C PRO A 30 2.21 -8.51 1.44
N PRO A 31 2.88 -8.04 0.37
CA PRO A 31 3.67 -8.90 -0.49
C PRO A 31 4.91 -9.44 0.25
N MET A 32 5.35 -10.63 -0.14
CA MET A 32 6.39 -11.41 0.55
C MET A 32 7.52 -11.78 -0.41
N GLY A 33 8.74 -11.88 0.11
CA GLY A 33 9.90 -12.37 -0.63
C GLY A 33 10.29 -11.46 -1.79
N LEU A 34 10.33 -10.14 -1.55
CA LEU A 34 10.70 -9.17 -2.57
C LEU A 34 12.16 -9.38 -3.01
N SER A 35 12.34 -9.64 -4.30
CA SER A 35 13.61 -9.64 -5.02
C SER A 35 13.58 -8.56 -6.08
N VAL A 36 14.67 -7.81 -6.20
CA VAL A 36 14.82 -6.73 -7.17
C VAL A 36 16.14 -6.90 -7.90
N LYS A 37 16.11 -6.84 -9.23
CA LYS A 37 17.27 -7.04 -10.09
C LYS A 37 17.30 -5.96 -11.16
N TYR A 38 18.47 -5.38 -11.37
CA TYR A 38 18.71 -4.60 -12.57
C TYR A 38 18.83 -5.53 -13.78
N ILE A 39 18.10 -5.20 -14.84
CA ILE A 39 18.17 -5.83 -16.16
C ILE A 39 18.40 -4.70 -17.17
N THR A 40 18.99 -4.96 -18.33
CA THR A 40 19.28 -3.93 -19.34
C THR A 40 18.07 -3.00 -19.56
N ASN A 41 18.24 -1.72 -19.14
CA ASN A 41 17.25 -0.64 -19.20
C ASN A 41 15.98 -0.79 -18.34
N SER A 42 15.92 -1.75 -17.42
CA SER A 42 14.78 -1.91 -16.51
C SER A 42 15.19 -2.42 -15.13
N VAL A 43 14.27 -2.30 -14.18
CA VAL A 43 14.37 -2.95 -12.87
C VAL A 43 13.28 -4.01 -12.80
N ARG A 44 13.69 -5.27 -12.71
CA ARG A 44 12.78 -6.41 -12.51
C ARG A 44 12.47 -6.58 -11.03
N ILE A 45 11.19 -6.65 -10.73
CA ILE A 45 10.63 -6.78 -9.40
C ILE A 45 9.89 -8.11 -9.33
N GLU A 46 10.27 -8.95 -8.37
CA GLU A 46 9.69 -10.29 -8.16
C GLU A 46 9.24 -10.42 -6.71
N PHE A 47 7.99 -10.86 -6.47
CA PHE A 47 7.49 -11.12 -5.12
C PHE A 47 6.28 -12.07 -5.15
N TRP A 48 6.02 -12.73 -4.04
CA TRP A 48 4.81 -13.51 -3.83
C TRP A 48 3.73 -12.64 -3.18
N GLY A 49 2.49 -12.78 -3.62
CA GLY A 49 1.37 -12.07 -3.02
C GLY A 49 0.04 -12.76 -3.29
N PHE A 50 -0.97 -12.43 -2.49
CA PHE A 50 -2.37 -12.78 -2.71
C PHE A 50 -3.25 -11.89 -1.84
N ASN A 51 -4.37 -11.45 -2.40
CA ASN A 51 -5.39 -10.65 -1.73
C ASN A 51 -6.73 -11.09 -2.36
N ASP A 52 -7.63 -11.65 -1.56
CA ASP A 52 -8.95 -12.12 -1.98
C ASP A 52 -10.07 -11.11 -1.69
N GLU A 53 -9.66 -9.94 -1.19
CA GLU A 53 -10.53 -8.83 -0.87
C GLU A 53 -11.04 -8.16 -2.16
N ASP A 54 -12.35 -7.93 -2.25
CA ASP A 54 -13.01 -7.30 -3.41
C ASP A 54 -12.54 -5.86 -3.68
N TYR A 55 -12.04 -5.19 -2.65
CA TYR A 55 -11.48 -3.84 -2.72
C TYR A 55 -10.00 -3.80 -3.09
N PHE A 56 -9.32 -4.95 -3.24
CA PHE A 56 -7.93 -4.98 -3.70
C PHE A 56 -7.83 -4.51 -5.17
N SER A 57 -6.87 -3.63 -5.44
CA SER A 57 -6.70 -3.02 -6.78
C SER A 57 -5.36 -3.36 -7.42
N GLY A 58 -4.34 -3.65 -6.62
CA GLY A 58 -3.04 -4.05 -7.12
C GLY A 58 -1.88 -3.71 -6.19
N TYR A 59 -0.69 -3.55 -6.76
CA TYR A 59 0.54 -3.33 -5.99
C TYR A 59 1.18 -1.99 -6.32
N VAL A 60 1.69 -1.33 -5.28
CA VAL A 60 2.41 -0.06 -5.36
C VAL A 60 3.87 -0.28 -5.04
N VAL A 61 4.75 0.22 -5.91
CA VAL A 61 6.20 0.18 -5.74
C VAL A 61 6.68 1.50 -5.16
N PHE A 62 7.38 1.40 -4.04
CA PHE A 62 8.05 2.50 -3.36
C PHE A 62 9.53 2.46 -3.68
N VAL A 63 10.11 3.62 -3.99
CA VAL A 63 11.49 3.72 -4.43
C VAL A 63 12.15 5.01 -3.94
N SER A 64 13.37 4.90 -3.42
CA SER A 64 14.21 6.05 -3.08
C SER A 64 15.68 5.66 -3.17
N ASP A 65 16.55 6.63 -3.46
CA ASP A 65 18.00 6.49 -3.29
C ASP A 65 18.41 6.61 -1.81
N ARG A 66 17.47 6.95 -0.93
CA ARG A 66 17.67 7.10 0.52
C ARG A 66 16.80 6.11 1.27
N TYR A 67 17.43 5.13 1.92
CA TYR A 67 16.75 4.11 2.73
C TYR A 67 15.74 4.71 3.72
N ASN A 68 16.12 5.80 4.40
CA ASN A 68 15.28 6.47 5.39
C ASN A 68 13.96 7.01 4.81
N GLU A 69 13.88 7.34 3.52
CA GLU A 69 12.61 7.77 2.92
C GLU A 69 11.60 6.63 2.77
N ILE A 70 12.05 5.37 2.85
CA ILE A 70 11.23 4.18 2.78
C ILE A 70 10.93 3.61 4.17
N VAL A 71 11.89 3.61 5.11
CA VAL A 71 11.67 3.04 6.46
C VAL A 71 11.01 3.94 7.47
N ASP A 72 11.06 5.27 7.29
CA ASP A 72 10.64 6.22 8.32
C ASP A 72 9.24 5.86 8.89
N PRO A 73 9.15 5.51 10.19
CA PRO A 73 7.89 5.11 10.82
C PRO A 73 7.00 6.31 11.15
N VAL A 74 7.54 7.53 11.14
CA VAL A 74 6.78 8.76 11.38
C VAL A 74 5.97 9.14 10.14
N LYS A 75 6.46 8.80 8.95
CA LYS A 75 5.77 9.06 7.68
C LYS A 75 4.75 7.99 7.37
N SER A 76 3.55 8.43 6.97
CA SER A 76 2.54 7.51 6.45
C SER A 76 3.05 6.80 5.20
N ILE A 77 2.64 5.55 4.97
CA ILE A 77 2.96 4.80 3.74
C ILE A 77 2.55 5.63 2.51
N SER A 78 1.44 6.35 2.57
CA SER A 78 0.95 7.20 1.47
C SER A 78 1.88 8.37 1.10
N GLU A 79 2.81 8.76 1.96
CA GLU A 79 3.74 9.90 1.75
C GLU A 79 5.10 9.45 1.21
N LYS A 80 5.38 8.15 1.28
CA LYS A 80 6.62 7.56 0.78
C LYS A 80 6.66 7.67 -0.75
N PRO A 81 7.83 7.99 -1.34
CA PRO A 81 7.96 8.15 -2.78
C PRO A 81 7.67 6.81 -3.47
N LYS A 82 6.83 6.88 -4.51
CA LYS A 82 6.25 5.71 -5.16
C LYS A 82 6.05 5.94 -6.64
N ILE A 83 6.03 4.85 -7.39
CA ILE A 83 5.87 4.88 -8.84
C ILE A 83 4.38 4.74 -9.13
N PRO A 84 3.69 5.72 -9.72
CA PRO A 84 2.33 5.50 -10.22
C PRO A 84 2.35 4.60 -11.46
N ASP A 85 1.19 4.11 -11.88
CA ASP A 85 1.05 3.48 -13.19
C ASP A 85 1.53 4.45 -14.29
N LEU A 86 2.36 3.94 -15.20
CA LEU A 86 3.10 4.75 -16.17
C LEU A 86 2.18 5.41 -17.22
N ASN A 87 1.01 4.81 -17.47
CA ASN A 87 0.06 5.28 -18.48
C ASN A 87 -0.96 6.25 -17.89
N THR A 88 -1.49 5.92 -16.71
CA THR A 88 -2.60 6.66 -16.07
C THR A 88 -2.13 7.69 -15.06
N ARG A 89 -0.88 7.59 -14.57
CA ARG A 89 -0.33 8.39 -13.47
C ARG A 89 -1.13 8.29 -12.17
N GLN A 90 -1.83 7.17 -11.99
CA GLN A 90 -2.60 6.86 -10.78
C GLN A 90 -2.05 5.60 -10.10
N LEU A 91 -2.42 5.38 -8.84
CA LEU A 91 -2.11 4.13 -8.14
C LEU A 91 -3.20 3.09 -8.44
N PRO A 92 -2.88 1.78 -8.46
CA PRO A 92 -1.58 1.17 -8.12
C PRO A 92 -0.51 1.32 -9.23
N THR A 93 0.76 0.99 -8.93
CA THR A 93 1.81 0.87 -9.98
C THR A 93 1.46 -0.24 -10.96
N PHE A 94 0.97 -1.36 -10.43
CA PHE A 94 0.54 -2.52 -11.21
C PHE A 94 -0.87 -2.90 -10.78
N SER A 95 -1.82 -2.80 -11.70
CA SER A 95 -3.17 -3.30 -11.48
C SER A 95 -3.21 -4.81 -11.67
N VAL A 96 -3.72 -5.52 -10.67
CA VAL A 96 -3.89 -6.98 -10.73
C VAL A 96 -5.23 -7.37 -10.13
N LEU A 97 -5.78 -8.49 -10.60
CA LEU A 97 -7.01 -9.03 -10.05
C LEU A 97 -6.78 -9.65 -8.67
N PRO A 98 -7.80 -9.66 -7.79
CA PRO A 98 -7.78 -10.44 -6.57
C PRO A 98 -7.46 -11.92 -6.82
N GLU A 99 -6.69 -12.51 -5.91
CA GLU A 99 -6.23 -13.90 -5.96
C GLU A 99 -6.39 -14.52 -4.56
N SER A 100 -6.99 -15.70 -4.49
CA SER A 100 -7.20 -16.43 -3.22
C SER A 100 -6.02 -17.30 -2.79
N ARG A 101 -4.98 -17.39 -3.63
CA ARG A 101 -3.80 -18.22 -3.39
C ARG A 101 -2.53 -17.44 -3.71
N PRO A 102 -1.43 -17.69 -2.97
CA PRO A 102 -0.13 -17.11 -3.29
C PRO A 102 0.25 -17.31 -4.75
N LYS A 103 0.60 -16.21 -5.41
CA LYS A 103 1.07 -16.17 -6.79
C LYS A 103 2.38 -15.39 -6.86
N LEU A 104 3.31 -15.85 -7.70
CA LEU A 104 4.51 -15.09 -8.03
C LEU A 104 4.15 -14.00 -9.03
N TYR A 105 4.41 -12.76 -8.68
CA TYR A 105 4.31 -11.61 -9.56
C TYR A 105 5.71 -11.22 -10.03
N ILE A 106 5.81 -10.95 -11.33
CA ILE A 106 7.04 -10.52 -11.99
C ILE A 106 6.68 -9.30 -12.83
N PHE A 107 7.28 -8.17 -12.50
CA PHE A 107 7.09 -6.92 -13.22
C PHE A 107 8.42 -6.30 -13.59
N GLU A 108 8.42 -5.50 -14.65
CA GLU A 108 9.57 -4.71 -15.06
C GLU A 108 9.18 -3.24 -15.07
N ILE A 109 10.04 -2.40 -14.48
CA ILE A 109 9.90 -0.96 -14.50
C ILE A 109 11.04 -0.36 -15.32
N PRO A 110 10.76 0.41 -16.37
CA PRO A 110 11.78 1.13 -17.13
C PRO A 110 12.61 2.07 -16.24
N LEU A 111 13.90 2.26 -16.55
CA LEU A 111 14.76 3.16 -15.77
C LEU A 111 14.29 4.62 -15.78
N ASP A 112 13.64 5.04 -16.86
CA ASP A 112 13.08 6.38 -17.05
C ASP A 112 11.69 6.54 -16.42
N ALA A 113 11.22 5.54 -15.65
CA ALA A 113 10.02 5.68 -14.83
C ALA A 113 10.14 6.89 -13.89
N ILE A 114 9.03 7.62 -13.76
CA ILE A 114 8.95 8.83 -12.96
C ILE A 114 8.07 8.54 -11.75
N ASP A 115 8.55 8.91 -10.56
CA ASP A 115 7.81 8.78 -9.30
C ASP A 115 6.66 9.80 -9.19
N ASP A 116 5.88 9.67 -8.12
CA ASP A 116 4.76 10.56 -7.79
C ASP A 116 5.18 12.00 -7.46
N ARG A 117 6.49 12.26 -7.35
CA ARG A 117 7.07 13.59 -7.14
C ARG A 117 7.64 14.19 -8.43
N GLY A 118 7.51 13.51 -9.57
CA GLY A 118 8.00 13.98 -10.85
C GLY A 118 9.50 13.76 -11.08
N SER A 119 10.17 12.96 -10.23
CA SER A 119 11.59 12.65 -10.35
C SER A 119 11.79 11.27 -11.00
N TYR A 120 12.90 11.09 -11.72
CA TYR A 120 13.28 9.76 -12.20
C TYR A 120 13.49 8.81 -11.02
N ALA A 121 12.78 7.69 -11.04
CA ALA A 121 12.79 6.67 -10.00
C ALA A 121 14.13 5.92 -9.91
N PHE A 122 14.79 5.69 -11.06
CA PHE A 122 16.02 4.92 -11.16
C PHE A 122 17.12 5.64 -11.94
N LEU A 123 16.77 6.34 -13.04
CA LEU A 123 17.76 7.00 -13.89
C LEU A 123 18.62 8.00 -13.11
N GLY A 124 19.94 7.90 -13.29
CA GLY A 124 20.93 8.77 -12.63
C GLY A 124 21.29 8.37 -11.20
N ARG A 125 20.76 7.25 -10.69
CA ARG A 125 21.07 6.72 -9.35
C ARG A 125 22.04 5.54 -9.47
N ILE A 126 22.86 5.31 -8.44
CA ILE A 126 23.80 4.16 -8.36
C ILE A 126 23.15 3.01 -7.60
N GLU A 127 22.39 3.34 -6.55
CA GLU A 127 21.67 2.40 -5.71
C GLU A 127 20.27 2.94 -5.43
N CYS A 128 19.29 2.05 -5.35
CA CYS A 128 17.92 2.37 -4.96
C CYS A 128 17.41 1.34 -3.96
N TYR A 129 16.59 1.80 -3.02
CA TYR A 129 15.86 0.97 -2.07
C TYR A 129 14.42 0.85 -2.53
N VAL A 130 13.95 -0.38 -2.67
CA VAL A 130 12.65 -0.71 -3.24
C VAL A 130 11.82 -1.49 -2.22
N ALA A 131 10.54 -1.15 -2.12
CA ALA A 131 9.55 -1.89 -1.36
C ALA A 131 8.23 -1.97 -2.14
N VAL A 132 7.38 -2.92 -1.78
CA VAL A 132 6.06 -3.08 -2.41
C VAL A 132 4.98 -3.16 -1.34
N ALA A 133 3.81 -2.57 -1.58
CA ALA A 133 2.61 -2.80 -0.79
C ALA A 133 1.41 -3.13 -1.69
N ALA A 134 0.47 -3.91 -1.17
CA ALA A 134 -0.86 -4.02 -1.76
C ALA A 134 -1.62 -2.71 -1.54
N TYR A 135 -2.48 -2.35 -2.49
CA TYR A 135 -3.22 -1.10 -2.49
C TYR A 135 -4.68 -1.30 -2.89
N SER A 136 -5.56 -0.50 -2.29
CA SER A 136 -6.97 -0.38 -2.65
C SER A 136 -7.28 1.03 -3.11
N VAL A 137 -7.73 1.17 -4.35
CA VAL A 137 -8.17 2.47 -4.90
C VAL A 137 -9.42 2.95 -4.19
N SER A 138 -10.41 2.07 -3.97
CA SER A 138 -11.70 2.42 -3.40
C SER A 138 -11.62 2.81 -1.92
N LYS A 139 -10.72 2.15 -1.16
CA LYS A 139 -10.52 2.42 0.27
C LYS A 139 -9.37 3.38 0.56
N LYS A 140 -8.49 3.63 -0.41
CA LYS A 140 -7.25 4.43 -0.27
C LYS A 140 -6.34 3.93 0.85
N ILE A 141 -6.26 2.62 1.03
CA ILE A 141 -5.42 1.97 2.04
C ILE A 141 -4.27 1.20 1.39
N PHE A 142 -3.20 1.05 2.17
CA PHE A 142 -2.05 0.22 1.84
C PHE A 142 -1.96 -0.94 2.83
N SER A 143 -1.47 -2.08 2.39
CA SER A 143 -0.89 -3.06 3.32
C SER A 143 0.38 -2.49 3.97
N PRO A 144 0.93 -3.14 5.00
CA PRO A 144 2.34 -2.98 5.34
C PRO A 144 3.24 -3.18 4.10
N LEU A 145 4.42 -2.57 4.13
CA LEU A 145 5.44 -2.79 3.10
C LEU A 145 5.97 -4.23 3.19
N SER A 146 6.43 -4.76 2.05
CA SER A 146 7.31 -5.92 2.00
C SER A 146 8.63 -5.66 2.75
N ASN A 147 9.51 -6.67 2.75
CA ASN A 147 10.93 -6.39 2.97
C ASN A 147 11.41 -5.31 1.98
N ILE A 148 12.36 -4.49 2.42
CA ILE A 148 13.03 -3.50 1.58
C ILE A 148 14.26 -4.17 0.98
N THR A 149 14.39 -4.07 -0.34
CA THR A 149 15.49 -4.67 -1.08
C THR A 149 16.22 -3.56 -1.83
N ASN A 150 17.55 -3.54 -1.75
CA ASN A 150 18.35 -2.62 -2.54
C ASN A 150 18.61 -3.20 -3.94
N VAL A 151 18.77 -2.31 -4.92
CA VAL A 151 19.22 -2.65 -6.27
C VAL A 151 20.34 -1.70 -6.65
N VAL A 152 21.44 -2.28 -7.14
CA VAL A 152 22.57 -1.53 -7.69
C VAL A 152 22.37 -1.43 -9.20
N LEU A 153 22.40 -0.20 -9.71
CA LEU A 153 22.23 0.11 -11.12
C LEU A 153 23.62 0.18 -11.76
N THR A 154 24.02 -0.90 -12.41
CA THR A 154 25.30 -0.99 -13.13
C THR A 154 25.11 -0.55 -14.57
N ASN A 155 25.96 0.36 -15.06
CA ASN A 155 26.01 0.70 -16.49
C ASN A 155 26.57 -0.45 -17.33
#